data_AF-A0A1B7VFC7-F1
#
_entry.id   AF-A0A1B7VFC7-F1
#
_cell.length_a   1.000
_cell.length_b   1.000
_cell.length_c   1.000
_cell.angle_alpha   90.00
_cell.angle_beta   90.00
_cell.angle_gamma   90.00
#
_symmetry.space_group_name_H-M   'P 1'
#
loop_
_entity.id
_entity.type
_entity.pdbx_description
1 polymer ?
#
loop_
_entity_poly.entity_id
_entity_poly.type
_entity_poly.pdbx_seq_one_letter_code
_entity_poly.pdbx_strand_id
1 'polypeptide(L)'
;LGDDELHGWLGADTLEGGDGNDTLYGQQDNDKLYGGLGNDTLDGGLGNDTLDGGDGNDTLEGGDGNDIVNGANNDDTLDGGAGNDKLYGDSGNDSLSGGLGDDELHGWLGADTLEGGDGNDTLYGQQDNDKLYGGLGNDTLDGGLGNDTLDGGDGNDTLEGGDGNDIVNGANNDDTLDGGAGNDKLYGDSGNDSLSGG
;
A
#
# COMPACT_ATOMS: atom_id res chain seq x y z
N LEU A 1 27.18 -10.81 -0.55
CA LEU A 1 27.25 -12.29 -0.40
C LEU A 1 27.36 -12.58 1.08
N GLY A 2 26.22 -12.50 1.71
CA GLY A 2 26.06 -12.63 3.14
C GLY A 2 25.30 -11.44 3.67
N ASP A 3 24.51 -11.74 4.68
CA ASP A 3 23.68 -10.83 5.45
C ASP A 3 24.54 -9.69 6.03
N ASP A 4 24.26 -8.46 5.60
CA ASP A 4 24.96 -7.23 5.94
C ASP A 4 24.05 -6.29 6.77
N GLU A 5 24.66 -5.39 7.55
CA GLU A 5 23.95 -4.37 8.34
C GLU A 5 24.55 -2.98 8.06
N LEU A 6 23.73 -2.04 7.58
CA LEU A 6 24.16 -0.71 7.12
C LEU A 6 23.37 0.40 7.83
N HIS A 7 24.02 1.55 8.07
CA HIS A 7 23.44 2.72 8.75
C HIS A 7 23.92 4.03 8.10
N GLY A 8 23.01 4.89 7.66
CA GLY A 8 23.28 6.22 7.05
C GLY A 8 23.59 7.31 8.09
N TRP A 9 22.74 7.42 9.11
CA TRP A 9 22.80 8.40 10.20
C TRP A 9 22.33 9.81 9.85
N LEU A 10 23.18 10.65 9.28
CA LEU A 10 22.89 12.08 9.07
C LEU A 10 23.28 12.45 7.66
N GLY A 11 22.37 13.16 6.98
CA GLY A 11 22.52 13.58 5.60
C GLY A 11 21.98 12.54 4.64
N ALA A 12 21.71 13.00 3.40
CA ALA A 12 21.17 12.13 2.36
C ALA A 12 22.18 11.07 1.90
N ASP A 13 21.94 9.83 2.28
CA ASP A 13 22.78 8.67 2.05
C ASP A 13 22.22 7.73 0.97
N THR A 14 23.04 6.76 0.59
CA THR A 14 22.64 5.66 -0.29
C THR A 14 23.24 4.38 0.24
N LEU A 15 22.37 3.43 0.61
CA LEU A 15 22.71 2.15 1.18
C LEU A 15 22.33 1.04 0.18
N GLU A 16 23.24 0.09 -0.04
CA GLU A 16 23.06 -1.04 -0.96
C GLU A 16 23.45 -2.33 -0.21
N GLY A 17 22.49 -3.23 0.02
CA GLY A 17 22.70 -4.53 0.69
C GLY A 17 23.36 -5.56 -0.23
N GLY A 18 22.74 -5.80 -1.38
CA GLY A 18 23.29 -6.64 -2.45
C GLY A 18 22.75 -8.06 -2.41
N ASP A 19 23.57 -9.04 -2.04
CA ASP A 19 23.12 -10.45 -1.96
C ASP A 19 23.16 -10.88 -0.49
N GLY A 20 22.03 -11.29 0.08
CA GLY A 20 21.94 -11.69 1.48
C GLY A 20 20.58 -11.33 2.05
N ASN A 21 20.35 -11.65 3.33
CA ASN A 21 19.24 -11.06 4.05
C ASN A 21 19.79 -9.87 4.84
N ASP A 22 19.65 -8.67 4.29
CA ASP A 22 20.33 -7.47 4.75
C ASP A 22 19.42 -6.61 5.65
N THR A 23 20.04 -5.75 6.45
CA THR A 23 19.31 -4.78 7.28
C THR A 23 19.89 -3.38 7.10
N LEU A 24 19.07 -2.46 6.61
CA LEU A 24 19.48 -1.11 6.22
C LEU A 24 18.68 -0.05 7.02
N TYR A 25 19.38 0.93 7.59
CA TYR A 25 18.78 2.04 8.33
C TYR A 25 19.23 3.40 7.74
N GLY A 26 18.30 4.20 7.22
CA GLY A 26 18.57 5.57 6.75
C GLY A 26 18.85 6.53 7.91
N GLN A 27 17.89 6.58 8.85
CA GLN A 27 17.86 7.37 10.08
C GLN A 27 17.35 8.81 9.92
N GLN A 28 18.14 9.73 9.37
CA GLN A 28 17.75 11.14 9.26
C GLN A 28 18.09 11.69 7.89
N ASP A 29 17.24 12.62 7.45
CA ASP A 29 17.30 13.25 6.13
C ASP A 29 16.91 12.24 5.03
N ASN A 30 16.88 12.71 3.78
CA ASN A 30 16.30 11.94 2.68
C ASN A 30 17.29 10.91 2.13
N ASP A 31 17.01 9.64 2.36
CA ASP A 31 17.88 8.51 2.05
C ASP A 31 17.38 7.64 0.89
N LYS A 32 18.28 6.79 0.41
CA LYS A 32 17.97 5.74 -0.56
C LYS A 32 18.48 4.40 -0.08
N LEU A 33 17.59 3.44 0.06
CA LEU A 33 17.90 2.11 0.56
C LEU A 33 17.53 1.08 -0.52
N TYR A 34 18.48 0.21 -0.83
CA TYR A 34 18.31 -0.87 -1.82
C TYR A 34 18.69 -2.20 -1.15
N GLY A 35 17.71 -3.11 -0.99
CA GLY A 35 17.90 -4.44 -0.42
C GLY A 35 18.72 -5.33 -1.36
N GLY A 36 18.12 -5.70 -2.48
CA GLY A 36 18.77 -6.47 -3.55
C GLY A 36 18.18 -7.87 -3.69
N LEU A 37 18.97 -8.90 -3.42
CA LEU A 37 18.52 -10.30 -3.45
C LEU A 37 18.51 -10.86 -2.03
N GLY A 38 17.41 -11.52 -1.67
CA GLY A 38 17.23 -12.12 -0.36
C GLY A 38 16.16 -11.39 0.42
N ASN A 39 15.89 -11.82 1.65
CA ASN A 39 14.80 -11.23 2.44
C ASN A 39 15.37 -10.12 3.31
N ASP A 40 15.11 -8.89 2.92
CA ASP A 40 15.73 -7.69 3.48
C ASP A 40 14.81 -6.97 4.45
N THR A 41 15.41 -6.14 5.31
CA THR A 41 14.70 -5.22 6.21
C THR A 41 15.25 -3.82 6.05
N LEU A 42 14.41 -2.89 5.59
CA LEU A 42 14.76 -1.50 5.32
C LEU A 42 13.92 -0.56 6.19
N ASP A 43 14.56 0.43 6.81
CA ASP A 43 13.94 1.47 7.64
C ASP A 43 14.51 2.83 7.21
N GLY A 44 13.67 3.68 6.62
CA GLY A 44 14.01 5.02 6.14
C GLY A 44 14.30 5.97 7.30
N GLY A 45 13.34 6.10 8.21
CA GLY A 45 13.47 6.84 9.45
C GLY A 45 12.81 8.20 9.38
N LEU A 46 13.59 9.29 9.34
CA LEU A 46 13.07 10.65 9.20
C LEU A 46 13.52 11.25 7.88
N GLY A 47 12.62 11.86 7.14
CA GLY A 47 12.95 12.49 5.86
C GLY A 47 12.11 11.88 4.75
N ASN A 48 12.27 12.38 3.53
CA ASN A 48 11.56 11.79 2.40
C ASN A 48 12.46 10.77 1.72
N ASP A 49 12.21 9.50 2.00
CA ASP A 49 13.07 8.38 1.67
C ASP A 49 12.61 7.63 0.42
N THR A 50 13.50 6.82 -0.13
CA THR A 50 13.17 5.89 -1.21
C THR A 50 13.73 4.52 -0.87
N LEU A 51 12.84 3.55 -0.70
CA LEU A 51 13.16 2.17 -0.34
C LEU A 51 12.77 1.24 -1.49
N ASP A 52 13.65 0.29 -1.80
CA ASP A 52 13.45 -0.74 -2.83
C ASP A 52 13.94 -2.09 -2.27
N GLY A 53 13.03 -3.04 -2.06
CA GLY A 53 13.29 -4.35 -1.48
C GLY A 53 14.09 -5.21 -2.45
N GLY A 54 13.51 -5.49 -3.62
CA GLY A 54 14.17 -6.20 -4.71
C GLY A 54 13.57 -7.60 -4.90
N ASP A 55 14.42 -8.62 -4.98
CA ASP A 55 13.95 -10.01 -5.04
C ASP A 55 13.97 -10.60 -3.64
N GLY A 56 12.81 -10.88 -3.05
CA GLY A 56 12.77 -11.39 -1.69
C GLY A 56 11.43 -11.20 -1.04
N ASN A 57 11.24 -11.82 0.12
CA ASN A 57 10.11 -11.43 0.96
C ASN A 57 10.63 -10.39 1.95
N ASP A 58 10.42 -9.12 1.62
CA ASP A 58 11.06 -7.99 2.27
C ASP A 58 10.13 -7.29 3.27
N THR A 59 10.74 -6.52 4.18
CA THR A 59 10.02 -5.67 5.13
C THR A 59 10.57 -4.25 5.06
N LEU A 60 9.73 -3.31 4.64
CA LEU A 60 10.12 -1.92 4.38
C LEU A 60 9.26 -0.96 5.21
N GLU A 61 9.90 -0.07 5.97
CA GLU A 61 9.27 1.01 6.75
C GLU A 61 9.80 2.37 6.27
N GLY A 62 8.92 3.23 5.74
CA GLY A 62 9.26 4.59 5.30
C GLY A 62 9.64 5.47 6.48
N GLY A 63 8.70 5.65 7.41
CA GLY A 63 8.91 6.37 8.66
C GLY A 63 8.18 7.71 8.68
N ASP A 64 8.82 8.78 9.19
CA ASP A 64 8.27 10.13 9.09
C ASP A 64 8.75 10.77 7.78
N GLY A 65 7.85 11.15 6.89
CA GLY A 65 8.27 11.61 5.57
C GLY A 65 7.19 11.58 4.53
N ASN A 66 7.53 12.00 3.31
CA ASN A 66 6.74 11.60 2.16
C ASN A 66 7.61 10.64 1.36
N ASP A 67 7.36 9.36 1.55
CA ASP A 67 8.24 8.28 1.17
C ASP A 67 7.78 7.58 -0.10
N ILE A 68 8.72 6.89 -0.74
CA ILE A 68 8.46 5.98 -1.84
C ILE A 68 8.98 4.61 -1.42
N VAL A 69 8.07 3.65 -1.28
CA VAL A 69 8.38 2.30 -0.80
C VAL A 69 7.99 1.29 -1.87
N ASN A 70 8.95 0.49 -2.35
CA ASN A 70 8.75 -0.50 -3.40
C ASN A 70 9.17 -1.91 -2.94
N GLY A 71 8.23 -2.85 -2.90
CA GLY A 71 8.51 -4.25 -2.56
C GLY A 71 9.24 -4.99 -3.68
N ALA A 72 8.74 -4.81 -4.92
CA ALA A 72 9.21 -5.42 -6.15
C ALA A 72 8.76 -6.88 -6.37
N ASN A 73 9.59 -7.89 -6.09
CA ASN A 73 9.24 -9.28 -6.40
C ASN A 73 9.10 -10.10 -5.12
N ASN A 74 8.09 -10.97 -5.09
CA ASN A 74 7.71 -11.87 -3.99
C ASN A 74 6.80 -11.19 -2.95
N ASP A 75 6.45 -11.91 -1.87
CA ASP A 75 5.42 -11.43 -0.95
C ASP A 75 6.05 -10.50 0.09
N ASP A 76 5.75 -9.21 0.01
CA ASP A 76 6.37 -8.12 0.77
C ASP A 76 5.46 -7.52 1.84
N THR A 77 6.06 -6.84 2.81
CA THR A 77 5.36 -6.01 3.81
C THR A 77 5.90 -4.59 3.79
N LEU A 78 5.02 -3.63 3.51
CA LEU A 78 5.34 -2.22 3.32
C LEU A 78 4.52 -1.37 4.30
N ASP A 79 5.18 -0.44 4.99
CA ASP A 79 4.57 0.57 5.85
C ASP A 79 5.10 1.96 5.47
N GLY A 80 4.22 2.88 5.09
CA GLY A 80 4.57 4.27 4.76
C GLY A 80 4.94 5.05 6.01
N GLY A 81 4.10 4.94 7.04
CA GLY A 81 4.31 5.58 8.33
C GLY A 81 3.54 6.89 8.42
N ALA A 82 4.24 8.02 8.45
CA ALA A 82 3.63 9.33 8.62
C ALA A 82 4.04 10.30 7.51
N GLY A 83 3.07 10.72 6.72
CA GLY A 83 3.12 11.80 5.76
C GLY A 83 2.32 11.42 4.53
N ASN A 84 2.78 11.74 3.34
CA ASN A 84 2.02 11.40 2.13
C ASN A 84 2.87 10.49 1.26
N ASP A 85 2.60 9.19 1.38
CA ASP A 85 3.47 8.13 0.94
C ASP A 85 2.97 7.48 -0.35
N LYS A 86 3.90 6.81 -1.04
CA LYS A 86 3.63 6.03 -2.24
C LYS A 86 4.18 4.62 -2.07
N LEU A 87 3.29 3.64 -2.02
CA LEU A 87 3.65 2.24 -1.82
C LEU A 87 3.31 1.42 -3.07
N TYR A 88 4.23 0.53 -3.45
CA TYR A 88 4.08 -0.37 -4.59
C TYR A 88 4.47 -1.80 -4.18
N GLY A 89 3.51 -2.74 -4.21
CA GLY A 89 3.76 -4.18 -3.97
C GLY A 89 4.43 -4.85 -5.17
N ASP A 90 4.03 -4.45 -6.38
CA ASP A 90 4.53 -4.94 -7.69
C ASP A 90 4.13 -6.40 -7.99
N SER A 91 4.81 -7.41 -7.44
CA SER A 91 4.41 -8.80 -7.70
C SER A 91 4.60 -9.69 -6.51
N GLY A 92 3.52 -10.32 -6.04
CA GLY A 92 3.57 -10.99 -4.76
C GLY A 92 2.19 -11.33 -4.26
N ASN A 93 2.05 -11.38 -2.94
CA ASN A 93 0.79 -11.21 -2.25
C ASN A 93 1.14 -10.30 -1.09
N ASP A 94 1.02 -9.01 -1.33
CA ASP A 94 1.70 -7.99 -0.55
C ASP A 94 0.78 -7.43 0.52
N SER A 95 1.39 -6.91 1.58
CA SER A 95 0.71 -6.19 2.65
C SER A 95 1.21 -4.75 2.69
N LEU A 96 0.36 -3.80 2.34
CA LEU A 96 0.68 -2.37 2.27
C LEU A 96 -0.14 -1.59 3.30
N SER A 97 0.52 -0.73 4.07
CA SER A 97 -0.09 0.20 5.04
C SER A 97 0.39 1.63 4.74
N GLY A 98 -0.51 2.56 4.43
CA GLY A 98 -0.18 3.97 4.21
C GLY A 98 0.19 4.66 5.53
N GLY A 99 -0.73 4.62 6.50
CA GLY A 99 -0.50 5.11 7.84
C GLY A 99 -1.20 6.45 8.08
N LEU A 100 -0.44 7.51 8.33
CA LEU A 100 -0.99 8.86 8.55
C LEU A 100 -0.72 9.76 7.35
N GLY A 101 -1.76 10.40 6.82
CA GLY A 101 -1.71 11.42 5.77
C GLY A 101 -2.39 10.92 4.50
N ASP A 102 -2.28 11.66 3.38
CA ASP A 102 -2.98 11.24 2.14
C ASP A 102 -2.04 10.38 1.28
N ASP A 103 -2.28 9.07 1.27
CA ASP A 103 -1.39 8.05 0.71
C ASP A 103 -1.86 7.48 -0.63
N GLU A 104 -0.94 6.91 -1.40
CA GLU A 104 -1.22 6.24 -2.68
C GLU A 104 -0.60 4.83 -2.70
N LEU A 105 -1.45 3.80 -2.72
CA LEU A 105 -1.05 2.39 -2.63
C LEU A 105 -1.42 1.63 -3.92
N HIS A 106 -0.49 0.81 -4.42
CA HIS A 106 -0.68 -0.05 -5.60
C HIS A 106 -0.25 -1.50 -5.28
N GLY A 107 -1.17 -2.47 -5.35
CA GLY A 107 -0.88 -3.89 -5.14
C GLY A 107 -0.20 -4.56 -6.35
N TRP A 108 -0.71 -4.27 -7.54
CA TRP A 108 -0.29 -4.77 -8.86
C TRP A 108 -0.66 -6.23 -9.15
N LEU A 109 0.26 -7.17 -8.97
CA LEU A 109 0.07 -8.59 -9.29
C LEU A 109 0.07 -9.37 -7.99
N GLY A 110 -1.07 -9.89 -7.56
CA GLY A 110 -1.11 -10.64 -6.31
C GLY A 110 -2.46 -10.67 -5.67
N ALA A 111 -2.65 -11.52 -4.67
CA ALA A 111 -3.80 -11.34 -3.78
C ALA A 111 -3.38 -10.44 -2.62
N ASP A 112 -3.47 -9.13 -2.84
CA ASP A 112 -2.85 -8.13 -1.99
C ASP A 112 -3.80 -7.67 -0.87
N THR A 113 -3.24 -7.02 0.14
CA THR A 113 -3.98 -6.34 1.19
C THR A 113 -3.43 -4.93 1.39
N LEU A 114 -4.27 -3.94 1.11
CA LEU A 114 -3.95 -2.51 1.17
C LEU A 114 -4.80 -1.84 2.26
N GLU A 115 -4.15 -1.11 3.16
CA GLU A 115 -4.78 -0.28 4.19
C GLU A 115 -4.30 1.17 4.05
N GLY A 116 -5.21 2.10 3.78
CA GLY A 116 -4.90 3.54 3.64
C GLY A 116 -4.51 4.15 4.98
N GLY A 117 -5.44 4.13 5.94
CA GLY A 117 -5.20 4.59 7.30
C GLY A 117 -5.96 5.87 7.62
N ASP A 118 -5.26 6.89 8.15
CA ASP A 118 -5.83 8.21 8.41
C ASP A 118 -5.49 9.14 7.24
N GLY A 119 -6.44 9.54 6.40
CA GLY A 119 -6.04 10.23 5.18
C GLY A 119 -7.16 10.67 4.27
N ASN A 120 -6.84 10.92 3.01
CA ASN A 120 -7.77 10.78 1.89
C ASN A 120 -7.01 9.94 0.89
N ASP A 121 -7.10 8.64 1.05
CA ASP A 121 -6.17 7.71 0.46
C ASP A 121 -6.65 7.25 -0.90
N THR A 122 -5.70 6.84 -1.74
CA THR A 122 -5.99 6.26 -3.05
C THR A 122 -5.38 4.87 -3.13
N LEU A 123 -6.23 3.85 -3.19
CA LEU A 123 -5.83 2.45 -3.18
C LEU A 123 -6.23 1.78 -4.50
N TYR A 124 -5.29 1.06 -5.09
CA TYR A 124 -5.52 0.29 -6.31
C TYR A 124 -5.06 -1.16 -6.11
N GLY A 125 -5.97 -2.14 -6.22
CA GLY A 125 -5.65 -3.57 -6.14
C GLY A 125 -5.04 -4.10 -7.44
N GLN A 126 -5.64 -3.72 -8.57
CA GLN A 126 -5.24 -4.03 -9.94
C GLN A 126 -5.51 -5.45 -10.43
N GLN A 127 -4.72 -6.46 -10.11
CA GLN A 127 -4.93 -7.82 -10.64
C GLN A 127 -5.02 -8.83 -9.51
N ASP A 128 -5.81 -9.88 -9.75
CA ASP A 128 -6.06 -10.99 -8.82
C ASP A 128 -7.05 -10.59 -7.73
N ASN A 129 -7.08 -11.19 -6.53
CA ASN A 129 -8.21 -10.96 -5.61
C ASN A 129 -7.72 -10.20 -4.38
N ASP A 130 -8.07 -8.93 -4.32
CA ASP A 130 -7.48 -7.99 -3.37
C ASP A 130 -8.41 -7.64 -2.22
N LYS A 131 -7.81 -7.12 -1.15
CA LYS A 131 -8.55 -6.46 -0.07
C LYS A 131 -8.06 -5.03 0.11
N LEU A 132 -8.97 -4.08 -0.01
CA LEU A 132 -8.68 -2.66 0.12
C LEU A 132 -9.50 -2.08 1.28
N TYR A 133 -8.83 -1.39 2.19
CA TYR A 133 -9.42 -0.72 3.35
C TYR A 133 -9.03 0.75 3.33
N GLY A 134 -9.99 1.66 3.16
CA GLY A 134 -9.73 3.11 3.13
C GLY A 134 -9.30 3.62 4.50
N GLY A 135 -10.19 3.49 5.49
CA GLY A 135 -9.89 3.84 6.87
C GLY A 135 -10.67 5.08 7.31
N LEU A 136 -9.97 6.10 7.80
CA LEU A 136 -10.56 7.40 8.08
C LEU A 136 -10.24 8.32 6.91
N GLY A 137 -11.23 8.92 6.26
CA GLY A 137 -10.89 9.84 5.18
C GLY A 137 -12.00 10.24 4.26
N ASN A 138 -11.67 10.62 3.03
CA ASN A 138 -12.58 10.44 1.91
C ASN A 138 -11.74 9.71 0.87
N ASP A 139 -11.89 8.41 0.84
CA ASP A 139 -10.93 7.54 0.18
C ASP A 139 -11.43 7.16 -1.22
N THR A 140 -10.48 6.81 -2.08
CA THR A 140 -10.74 6.30 -3.44
C THR A 140 -10.13 4.91 -3.57
N LEU A 141 -10.98 3.90 -3.74
CA LEU A 141 -10.58 2.50 -3.85
C LEU A 141 -10.99 1.95 -5.23
N ASP A 142 -10.06 1.28 -5.91
CA ASP A 142 -10.29 0.58 -7.19
C ASP A 142 -9.76 -0.86 -7.09
N GLY A 143 -10.66 -1.84 -7.14
CA GLY A 143 -10.34 -3.27 -7.08
C GLY A 143 -9.60 -3.77 -8.32
N GLY A 144 -9.97 -3.29 -9.51
CA GLY A 144 -9.38 -3.72 -10.76
C GLY A 144 -9.95 -5.04 -11.32
N LEU A 145 -9.10 -6.04 -11.54
CA LEU A 145 -9.47 -7.33 -12.12
C LEU A 145 -9.43 -8.39 -11.02
N GLY A 146 -10.54 -9.01 -10.66
CA GLY A 146 -10.49 -9.85 -9.48
C GLY A 146 -11.79 -10.44 -8.99
N ASN A 147 -11.81 -10.79 -7.71
CA ASN A 147 -13.04 -10.81 -6.93
C ASN A 147 -12.66 -10.12 -5.63
N ASP A 148 -12.87 -8.81 -5.60
CA ASP A 148 -12.21 -7.94 -4.66
C ASP A 148 -13.10 -7.66 -3.46
N THR A 149 -12.49 -7.27 -2.35
CA THR A 149 -13.19 -6.82 -1.15
C THR A 149 -12.73 -5.42 -0.80
N LEU A 150 -13.64 -4.46 -0.93
CA LEU A 150 -13.40 -3.04 -0.66
C LEU A 150 -14.24 -2.61 0.54
N ASP A 151 -13.62 -1.86 1.45
CA ASP A 151 -14.27 -1.22 2.60
C ASP A 151 -13.79 0.24 2.70
N GLY A 152 -14.71 1.20 2.56
CA GLY A 152 -14.40 2.64 2.58
C GLY A 152 -14.00 3.09 3.99
N GLY A 153 -14.87 2.82 4.96
CA GLY A 153 -14.60 3.11 6.36
C GLY A 153 -15.40 4.30 6.87
N ASP A 154 -14.73 5.26 7.51
CA ASP A 154 -15.34 6.53 7.91
C ASP A 154 -14.99 7.59 6.87
N GLY A 155 -15.95 8.04 6.07
CA GLY A 155 -15.62 9.01 5.04
C GLY A 155 -16.75 9.39 4.13
N ASN A 156 -16.48 10.03 2.99
CA ASN A 156 -17.42 10.01 1.88
C ASN A 156 -16.64 9.41 0.72
N ASP A 157 -16.73 8.11 0.59
CA ASP A 157 -15.75 7.34 -0.16
C ASP A 157 -16.22 7.06 -1.58
N THR A 158 -15.27 6.81 -2.48
CA THR A 158 -15.54 6.37 -3.86
C THR A 158 -14.91 5.01 -4.08
N LEU A 159 -15.74 4.00 -4.30
CA LEU A 159 -15.30 2.61 -4.44
C LEU A 159 -15.74 2.05 -5.80
N GLU A 160 -14.79 1.51 -6.56
CA GLU A 160 -15.00 0.79 -7.82
C GLU A 160 -14.53 -0.66 -7.68
N GLY A 161 -15.46 -1.63 -7.80
CA GLY A 161 -15.16 -3.06 -7.71
C GLY A 161 -14.36 -3.58 -8.90
N GLY A 162 -14.66 -3.11 -10.11
CA GLY A 162 -13.96 -3.49 -11.33
C GLY A 162 -14.57 -4.70 -12.05
N ASP A 163 -13.73 -5.54 -12.66
CA ASP A 163 -14.16 -6.81 -13.26
C ASP A 163 -14.10 -7.91 -12.21
N GLY A 164 -15.20 -8.61 -11.93
CA GLY A 164 -15.14 -9.63 -10.89
C GLY A 164 -16.46 -10.14 -10.36
N ASN A 165 -16.47 -10.60 -9.12
CA ASN A 165 -17.68 -10.70 -8.32
C ASN A 165 -17.34 -10.11 -6.96
N ASP A 166 -17.56 -8.81 -6.84
CA ASP A 166 -16.89 -8.04 -5.81
C ASP A 166 -17.79 -7.84 -4.59
N ILE A 167 -17.15 -7.53 -3.47
CA ILE A 167 -17.80 -7.10 -2.24
C ILE A 167 -17.35 -5.68 -1.99
N VAL A 168 -18.28 -4.73 -2.09
CA VAL A 168 -18.00 -3.30 -1.95
C VAL A 168 -18.84 -2.75 -0.80
N ASN A 169 -18.18 -2.23 0.24
CA ASN A 169 -18.80 -1.67 1.43
C ASN A 169 -18.41 -0.20 1.64
N GLY A 170 -19.38 0.71 1.68
CA GLY A 170 -19.14 2.13 1.99
C GLY A 170 -18.96 2.40 3.48
N ALA A 171 -19.63 1.62 4.34
CA ALA A 171 -19.66 1.78 5.79
C ALA A 171 -20.33 3.07 6.30
N ASN A 172 -19.58 4.14 6.61
CA ASN A 172 -20.14 5.33 7.27
C ASN A 172 -20.08 6.59 6.39
N ASN A 173 -21.17 7.35 6.45
CA ASN A 173 -21.48 8.58 5.72
C ASN A 173 -21.83 8.37 4.23
N ASP A 174 -21.77 9.43 3.41
CA ASP A 174 -22.43 9.44 2.10
C ASP A 174 -21.46 8.93 1.01
N ASP A 175 -21.59 7.66 0.61
CA ASP A 175 -20.63 7.01 -0.29
C ASP A 175 -21.09 6.85 -1.74
N THR A 176 -20.14 6.67 -2.65
CA THR A 176 -20.38 6.28 -4.04
C THR A 176 -19.72 4.94 -4.35
N LEU A 177 -20.54 3.94 -4.68
CA LEU A 177 -20.11 2.57 -4.97
C LEU A 177 -20.51 2.18 -6.40
N ASP A 178 -19.55 1.69 -7.18
CA ASP A 178 -19.79 1.01 -8.45
C ASP A 178 -19.24 -0.42 -8.39
N GLY A 179 -20.09 -1.42 -8.64
CA GLY A 179 -19.71 -2.82 -8.65
C GLY A 179 -18.96 -3.24 -9.89
N GLY A 180 -19.03 -2.46 -10.97
CA GLY A 180 -18.40 -2.82 -12.24
C GLY A 180 -19.02 -4.05 -12.90
N ALA A 181 -18.22 -4.89 -13.55
CA ALA A 181 -18.70 -6.04 -14.30
C ALA A 181 -18.67 -7.31 -13.45
N GLY A 182 -19.83 -7.84 -13.06
CA GLY A 182 -19.81 -9.01 -12.19
C GLY A 182 -21.16 -9.46 -11.66
N ASN A 183 -21.11 -10.29 -10.62
CA ASN A 183 -22.25 -10.49 -9.72
C ASN A 183 -21.90 -9.97 -8.34
N ASP A 184 -22.01 -8.66 -8.19
CA ASP A 184 -21.40 -7.95 -7.07
C ASP A 184 -22.36 -7.81 -5.89
N LYS A 185 -21.79 -7.55 -4.72
CA LYS A 185 -22.52 -7.23 -3.50
C LYS A 185 -22.09 -5.87 -3.00
N LEU A 186 -23.02 -4.92 -3.06
CA LEU A 186 -22.81 -3.55 -2.61
C LEU A 186 -23.58 -3.28 -1.32
N TYR A 187 -22.90 -2.69 -0.36
CA TYR A 187 -23.45 -2.26 0.94
C TYR A 187 -23.09 -0.79 1.16
N GLY A 188 -24.08 0.11 1.14
CA GLY A 188 -23.84 1.52 1.48
C GLY A 188 -23.87 1.78 3.00
N ASP A 189 -24.45 0.87 3.76
CA ASP A 189 -24.61 0.96 5.21
C ASP A 189 -25.22 2.29 5.71
N SER A 190 -24.45 3.22 6.28
CA SER A 190 -25.00 4.37 7.00
C SER A 190 -24.75 5.72 6.33
N GLY A 191 -25.68 6.17 5.52
CA GLY A 191 -25.58 7.49 4.90
C GLY A 191 -26.64 7.69 3.83
N ASN A 192 -26.38 8.60 2.91
CA ASN A 192 -27.12 8.77 1.67
C ASN A 192 -26.26 8.31 0.49
N ASP A 193 -26.27 7.02 0.23
CA ASP A 193 -25.30 6.39 -0.67
C ASP A 193 -25.83 6.30 -2.10
N SER A 194 -24.89 6.27 -3.05
CA SER A 194 -25.14 6.01 -4.47
C SER A 194 -24.51 4.69 -4.88
N LEU A 195 -25.33 3.69 -5.23
CA LEU A 195 -24.87 2.35 -5.61
C LEU A 195 -25.23 2.03 -7.08
N SER A 196 -24.26 1.58 -7.86
CA SER A 196 -24.37 1.06 -9.23
C SER A 196 -23.78 -0.35 -9.29
N GLY A 197 -24.41 -1.30 -9.98
CA GLY A 197 -23.94 -2.70 -9.99
C GLY A 197 -23.51 -3.25 -11.36
N GLY A 198 -23.35 -2.39 -12.37
CA GLY A 198 -23.04 -2.81 -13.75
C GLY A 198 -24.21 -3.28 -14.62
#